data_AF-A0A7Y5JIS1-F1
#
_entry.id   AF-A0A7Y5JIS1-F1
#
_cell.length_a   1.000
_cell.length_b   1.000
_cell.length_c   1.000
_cell.angle_alpha   90.00
_cell.angle_beta   90.00
_cell.angle_gamma   90.00
#
_symmetry.space_group_name_H-M   'P 1'
#
loop_
_entity.id
_entity.type
_entity.pdbx_description
1 polymer ?
#
loop_
_entity_poly.entity_id
_entity_poly.type
_entity_poly.pdbx_seq_one_letter_code
_entity_poly.pdbx_strand_id
1 'polypeptide(L)'
;MTQYPTFVVADQNGNEFFRVAGKKPGARDLEGFFAEVPKKVEDANTRLQRNLDKAKEFWGKKDSREALKLVLKNFKEELVGLDAQEQTARLYNELLEDGRAKIKEVGDKSKAENVKKLKAMQREWKGTELFYEIEELLKA
;
A
#
# COMPACT_ATOMS: atom_id res chain seq x y z
N MET A 1 -12.92 10.51 -37.51
CA MET A 1 -12.76 11.29 -36.28
C MET A 1 -11.27 11.40 -36.00
N THR A 2 -10.74 12.61 -35.83
CA THR A 2 -9.33 12.77 -35.44
C THR A 2 -9.20 12.44 -33.97
N GLN A 3 -8.60 11.31 -33.63
CA GLN A 3 -8.33 10.95 -32.24
C GLN A 3 -7.12 11.76 -31.76
N TYR A 4 -7.35 12.68 -30.83
CA TYR A 4 -6.26 13.41 -30.20
C TYR A 4 -5.44 12.47 -29.30
N PRO A 5 -4.09 12.59 -29.29
CA PRO A 5 -3.25 11.87 -28.35
C PRO A 5 -3.65 12.15 -26.90
N THR A 6 -3.45 11.18 -26.02
CA THR A 6 -3.59 11.38 -24.58
C THR A 6 -2.36 12.14 -24.06
N PHE A 7 -2.60 13.22 -23.34
CA PHE A 7 -1.55 13.96 -22.63
C PHE A 7 -1.56 13.54 -21.16
N VAL A 8 -0.40 13.19 -20.64
CA VAL A 8 -0.20 12.84 -19.24
C VAL A 8 0.76 13.86 -18.64
N VAL A 9 0.40 14.38 -17.47
CA VAL A 9 1.28 15.19 -16.63
C VAL A 9 1.59 14.36 -15.40
N ALA A 10 2.86 14.00 -15.27
CA ALA A 10 3.37 13.16 -14.20
C ALA A 10 4.55 13.86 -13.49
N ASP A 11 4.86 13.40 -12.28
CA ASP A 11 6.11 13.76 -11.64
C ASP A 11 7.31 12.98 -12.22
N GLN A 12 8.50 13.24 -11.68
CA GLN A 12 9.75 12.57 -12.09
C GLN A 12 9.74 11.05 -11.87
N ASN A 13 8.88 10.54 -11.00
CA ASN A 13 8.76 9.12 -10.68
C ASN A 13 7.72 8.42 -11.58
N GLY A 14 7.03 9.16 -12.45
CA GLY A 14 5.98 8.65 -13.32
C GLY A 14 4.59 8.61 -12.66
N ASN A 15 4.41 9.22 -11.49
CA ASN A 15 3.09 9.30 -10.86
C ASN A 15 2.21 10.26 -11.66
N GLU A 16 1.12 9.76 -12.24
CA GLU A 16 0.22 10.57 -13.05
C GLU A 16 -0.70 11.44 -12.18
N PHE A 17 -0.65 12.76 -12.37
CA PHE A 17 -1.52 13.71 -11.65
C PHE A 17 -2.61 14.31 -12.54
N PHE A 18 -2.37 14.37 -13.85
CA PHE A 18 -3.37 14.79 -14.83
C PHE A 18 -3.31 13.91 -16.07
N ARG A 19 -4.50 13.59 -16.59
CA ARG A 19 -4.68 12.87 -17.85
C ARG A 19 -5.73 13.59 -18.68
N VAL A 20 -5.32 14.03 -19.87
CA VAL A 20 -6.20 14.72 -20.83
C VAL A 20 -6.38 13.83 -22.05
N ALA A 21 -7.58 13.30 -22.23
CA ALA A 21 -7.95 12.44 -23.36
C ALA A 21 -9.03 13.12 -24.22
N GLY A 22 -9.00 12.84 -25.53
CA GLY A 22 -10.05 13.27 -26.46
C GLY A 22 -10.08 14.77 -26.82
N LYS A 23 -9.17 15.57 -26.26
CA LYS A 23 -9.00 17.00 -26.60
C LYS A 23 -7.52 17.40 -26.55
N LYS A 24 -7.13 18.34 -27.40
CA LYS A 24 -5.81 18.98 -27.33
C LYS A 24 -5.82 20.05 -26.24
N PRO A 25 -5.03 19.93 -25.16
CA PRO A 25 -4.90 21.00 -24.17
C PRO A 25 -4.21 22.22 -24.77
N GLY A 26 -4.63 23.42 -24.36
CA GLY A 26 -3.95 24.67 -24.72
C GLY A 26 -2.69 24.89 -23.87
N ALA A 27 -1.85 25.84 -24.28
CA ALA A 27 -0.63 26.18 -23.54
C ALA A 27 -0.94 26.61 -22.09
N ARG A 28 -1.96 27.46 -21.88
CA ARG A 28 -2.40 27.90 -20.54
C ARG A 28 -2.92 26.76 -19.67
N ASP A 29 -3.58 25.77 -20.27
CA ASP A 29 -4.05 24.59 -19.54
C ASP A 29 -2.85 23.78 -19.03
N LEU A 30 -1.86 23.57 -19.89
CA LEU A 30 -0.62 22.86 -19.53
C LEU A 30 0.17 23.59 -18.44
N GLU A 31 0.34 24.91 -18.58
CA GLU A 31 0.98 25.75 -17.55
C GLU A 31 0.26 25.62 -16.19
N GLY A 32 -1.07 25.64 -16.19
CA GLY A 32 -1.88 25.43 -15.00
C GLY A 32 -1.66 24.05 -14.37
N PHE A 33 -1.66 22.98 -15.17
CA PHE A 33 -1.39 21.62 -14.67
C PHE A 33 0.01 21.53 -14.05
N PHE A 34 1.05 22.03 -14.73
CA PHE A 34 2.42 22.00 -14.20
C PHE A 34 2.56 22.79 -12.90
N ALA A 35 1.88 23.93 -12.76
CA ALA A 35 1.88 24.71 -11.51
C ALA A 35 1.20 23.98 -10.34
N GLU A 36 0.23 23.11 -10.63
CA GLU A 36 -0.48 22.33 -9.61
C GLU A 36 0.23 21.04 -9.18
N VAL A 37 1.08 20.46 -10.04
CA VAL A 37 1.78 19.18 -9.74
C VAL A 37 2.53 19.22 -8.41
N PRO A 38 3.37 20.23 -8.08
CA PRO A 38 4.09 20.26 -6.80
C PRO A 38 3.16 20.17 -5.60
N LYS A 39 2.04 20.89 -5.63
CA LYS A 39 1.03 20.85 -4.56
C LYS A 39 0.36 19.48 -4.47
N LYS A 40 0.01 18.87 -5.62
CA LYS A 40 -0.58 17.52 -5.64
C LYS A 40 0.38 16.46 -5.10
N VAL A 41 1.67 16.57 -5.40
CA VAL A 41 2.72 15.70 -4.85
C VAL A 41 2.82 15.88 -3.33
N GLU A 42 2.85 17.12 -2.85
CA GLU A 42 2.88 17.43 -1.41
C GLU A 42 1.65 16.92 -0.65
N ASP A 43 0.45 17.17 -1.19
CA ASP A 43 -0.82 16.71 -0.63
C ASP A 43 -0.86 15.17 -0.58
N ALA A 44 -0.39 14.52 -1.64
CA ALA A 44 -0.30 13.07 -1.70
C ALA A 44 0.68 12.50 -0.66
N ASN A 45 1.90 13.06 -0.57
CA ASN A 45 2.88 12.63 0.42
C ASN A 45 2.37 12.86 1.86
N THR A 46 1.69 13.98 2.11
CA THR A 46 1.07 14.28 3.41
C THR A 46 0.00 13.24 3.78
N ARG A 47 -0.84 12.84 2.81
CA ARG A 47 -1.85 11.79 3.03
C ARG A 47 -1.20 10.44 3.34
N LEU A 48 -0.17 10.06 2.58
CA LEU A 48 0.59 8.83 2.81
C LEU A 48 1.27 8.85 4.18
N GLN A 49 1.90 9.96 4.55
CA GLN A 49 2.58 10.13 5.83
C GLN A 49 1.61 9.98 7.00
N ARG A 50 0.41 10.59 6.92
CA ARG A 50 -0.62 10.43 7.97
C ARG A 50 -1.05 8.99 8.19
N ASN A 51 -1.15 8.18 7.12
CA ASN A 51 -1.46 6.76 7.27
C ASN A 51 -0.25 6.00 7.84
N LEU A 52 0.97 6.32 7.41
CA LEU A 52 2.21 5.72 7.91
C LEU A 52 2.42 5.99 9.40
N ASP A 53 2.22 7.22 9.87
CA ASP A 53 2.38 7.59 11.27
C ASP A 53 1.42 6.79 12.16
N LYS A 54 0.14 6.69 11.72
CA LYS A 54 -0.85 5.85 12.40
C LYS A 54 -0.49 4.37 12.35
N ALA A 55 0.06 3.88 11.23
CA ALA A 55 0.50 2.49 11.11
C ALA A 55 1.62 2.19 12.10
N LYS A 56 2.61 3.09 12.22
CA LYS A 56 3.69 3.00 13.22
C LYS A 56 3.16 3.05 14.65
N GLU A 57 2.13 3.87 14.91
CA GLU A 57 1.48 3.94 16.23
C GLU A 57 0.81 2.60 16.61
N PHE A 58 0.02 2.02 15.70
CA PHE A 58 -0.59 0.70 15.91
C PHE A 58 0.46 -0.40 16.04
N TRP A 59 1.53 -0.31 15.25
CA TRP A 59 2.63 -1.26 15.31
C TRP A 59 3.35 -1.21 16.67
N GLY A 60 3.63 -0.02 17.19
CA GLY A 60 4.18 0.16 18.54
C GLY A 60 3.26 -0.37 19.66
N LYS A 61 1.94 -0.42 19.41
CA LYS A 61 0.93 -1.03 20.30
C LYS A 61 0.76 -2.54 20.09
N LYS A 62 1.57 -3.17 19.23
CA LYS A 62 1.47 -4.58 18.82
C LYS A 62 0.14 -4.95 18.15
N ASP A 63 -0.54 -3.97 17.54
CA ASP A 63 -1.74 -4.19 16.74
C ASP A 63 -1.36 -4.30 15.26
N SER A 64 -0.80 -5.47 14.89
CA SER A 64 -0.35 -5.77 13.52
C SER A 64 -1.48 -5.63 12.50
N ARG A 65 -2.71 -5.95 12.88
CA ARG A 65 -3.88 -5.90 12.00
C ARG A 65 -4.21 -4.48 11.56
N GLU A 66 -4.35 -3.56 12.49
CA GLU A 66 -4.67 -2.17 12.13
C GLU A 66 -3.47 -1.46 11.49
N ALA A 67 -2.24 -1.80 11.89
CA ALA A 67 -1.03 -1.33 11.21
C ALA A 67 -1.00 -1.76 9.72
N LEU A 68 -1.20 -3.06 9.45
CA LEU A 68 -1.22 -3.61 8.09
C LEU A 68 -2.30 -2.97 7.23
N LYS A 69 -3.50 -2.76 7.77
CA LYS A 69 -4.61 -2.13 7.04
C LYS A 69 -4.26 -0.73 6.53
N LEU A 70 -3.52 0.05 7.31
CA LEU A 70 -3.07 1.38 6.91
C LEU A 70 -1.92 1.33 5.90
N VAL A 71 -1.00 0.38 6.05
CA VAL A 71 0.07 0.11 5.08
C VAL A 71 -0.52 -0.26 3.72
N LEU A 72 -1.45 -1.22 3.69
CA LEU A 72 -2.15 -1.61 2.46
C LEU A 72 -2.97 -0.48 1.85
N LYS A 73 -3.47 0.46 2.67
CA LYS A 73 -4.17 1.65 2.18
C LYS A 73 -3.22 2.57 1.40
N ASN A 74 -1.98 2.73 1.86
CA ASN A 74 -0.96 3.50 1.13
C ASN A 74 -0.57 2.83 -0.19
N PHE A 75 -0.45 1.50 -0.25
CA PHE A 75 -0.18 0.81 -1.51
C PHE A 75 -1.31 0.96 -2.54
N LYS A 76 -2.56 1.07 -2.11
CA LYS A 76 -3.70 1.32 -3.00
C LYS A 76 -3.69 2.70 -3.66
N GLU A 77 -2.86 3.63 -3.18
CA GLU A 77 -2.70 4.93 -3.83
C GLU A 77 -1.83 4.82 -5.09
N GLU A 78 -1.12 3.70 -5.29
CA GLU A 78 -0.29 3.41 -6.47
C GLU A 78 0.80 4.46 -6.77
N LEU A 79 1.17 5.26 -5.76
CA LEU A 79 2.22 6.25 -5.85
C LEU A 79 3.58 5.63 -5.52
N VAL A 80 4.64 6.10 -6.18
CA VAL A 80 6.02 5.62 -6.01
C VAL A 80 7.02 6.77 -5.87
N GLY A 81 8.18 6.49 -5.29
CA GLY A 81 9.27 7.48 -5.11
C GLY A 81 8.91 8.67 -4.20
N LEU A 82 7.87 8.51 -3.36
CA LEU A 82 7.55 9.43 -2.28
C LEU A 82 8.06 8.84 -0.97
N ASP A 83 8.71 9.64 -0.13
CA ASP A 83 9.36 9.20 1.12
C ASP A 83 8.44 8.37 2.02
N ALA A 84 7.19 8.82 2.18
CA ALA A 84 6.21 8.11 2.99
C ALA A 84 5.86 6.73 2.42
N GLN A 85 5.86 6.58 1.10
CA GLN A 85 5.63 5.29 0.45
C GLN A 85 6.81 4.34 0.64
N GLU A 86 8.04 4.84 0.50
CA GLU A 86 9.24 4.04 0.71
C GLU A 86 9.31 3.52 2.15
N GLN A 87 9.02 4.37 3.13
CA GLN A 87 8.94 3.95 4.53
C GLN A 87 7.77 3.01 4.81
N THR A 88 6.65 3.17 4.09
CA THR A 88 5.53 2.22 4.16
C THR A 88 5.96 0.83 3.69
N ALA A 89 6.74 0.74 2.61
CA ALA A 89 7.28 -0.53 2.12
C ALA A 89 8.23 -1.20 3.14
N ARG A 90 9.04 -0.42 3.86
CA ARG A 90 9.88 -0.96 4.94
C ARG A 90 9.04 -1.52 6.09
N LEU A 91 8.06 -0.76 6.59
CA LEU A 91 7.16 -1.22 7.64
C LEU A 91 6.35 -2.45 7.22
N TYR A 92 5.94 -2.54 5.95
CA TYR A 92 5.29 -3.73 5.41
C TYR A 92 6.15 -4.97 5.57
N ASN A 93 7.43 -4.91 5.18
CA ASN A 93 8.34 -6.05 5.30
C ASN A 93 8.57 -6.45 6.77
N GLU A 94 8.73 -5.47 7.68
CA GLU A 94 8.85 -5.73 9.12
C GLU A 94 7.61 -6.46 9.66
N LEU A 95 6.40 -6.02 9.27
CA LEU A 95 5.16 -6.68 9.65
C LEU A 95 5.11 -8.12 9.14
N LEU A 96 5.51 -8.36 7.88
CA LEU A 96 5.51 -9.71 7.31
C LEU A 96 6.51 -10.63 7.99
N GLU A 97 7.71 -10.14 8.31
CA GLU A 97 8.73 -10.92 9.02
C GLU A 97 8.23 -11.35 10.41
N ASP A 98 7.64 -10.44 11.18
CA ASP A 98 7.00 -10.74 12.46
C ASP A 98 5.83 -11.73 12.29
N GLY A 99 5.01 -11.53 11.26
CA GLY A 99 3.92 -12.45 10.90
C GLY A 99 4.42 -13.87 10.62
N ARG A 100 5.49 -14.02 9.83
CA ARG A 100 6.12 -15.32 9.55
C ARG A 100 6.67 -15.98 10.81
N ALA A 101 7.31 -15.20 11.69
CA ALA A 101 7.80 -15.72 12.96
C ALA A 101 6.65 -16.27 13.82
N LYS A 102 5.56 -15.50 13.97
CA LYS A 102 4.35 -15.94 14.70
C LYS A 102 3.72 -17.20 14.08
N ILE A 103 3.63 -17.29 12.75
CA ILE A 103 3.09 -18.47 12.06
C ILE A 103 3.94 -19.70 12.41
N LYS A 104 5.26 -19.56 12.41
CA LYS A 104 6.20 -20.64 12.76
C LYS A 104 6.05 -21.10 14.22
N GLU A 105 5.77 -20.17 15.13
CA GLU A 105 5.55 -20.45 16.56
C GLU A 105 4.26 -21.23 16.85
N VAL A 106 3.23 -21.10 16.01
CA VAL A 106 1.96 -21.84 16.21
C VAL A 106 2.19 -23.37 16.18
N GLY A 107 3.21 -23.84 15.47
CA GLY A 107 3.70 -25.23 15.58
C GLY A 107 2.75 -26.29 15.03
N ASP A 108 2.67 -27.44 15.72
CA ASP A 108 1.99 -28.67 15.24
C ASP A 108 0.50 -28.46 14.94
N LYS A 109 0.12 -28.73 13.69
CA LYS A 109 -1.25 -28.61 13.16
C LYS A 109 -2.18 -29.73 13.61
N SER A 110 -1.66 -30.81 14.21
CA SER A 110 -2.49 -31.88 14.78
C SER A 110 -3.42 -31.38 15.90
N LYS A 111 -3.07 -30.24 16.52
CA LYS A 111 -3.86 -29.60 17.58
C LYS A 111 -4.91 -28.67 16.99
N ALA A 112 -6.19 -28.93 17.30
CA ALA A 112 -7.31 -28.11 16.85
C ALA A 112 -7.21 -26.62 17.24
N GLU A 113 -6.58 -26.31 18.38
CA GLU A 113 -6.32 -24.93 18.81
C GLU A 113 -5.38 -24.19 17.85
N ASN A 114 -4.31 -24.86 17.39
CA ASN A 114 -3.33 -24.30 16.47
C ASN A 114 -3.94 -24.02 15.10
N VAL A 115 -4.80 -24.93 14.61
CA VAL A 115 -5.58 -24.70 13.37
C VAL A 115 -6.49 -23.48 13.49
N LYS A 116 -7.14 -23.28 14.65
CA LYS A 116 -7.96 -22.08 14.90
C LYS A 116 -7.12 -20.80 14.90
N LYS A 117 -5.94 -20.82 15.53
CA LYS A 117 -4.99 -19.69 15.53
C LYS A 117 -4.54 -19.34 14.11
N LEU A 118 -4.12 -20.33 13.32
CA LEU A 118 -3.75 -20.13 11.92
C LEU A 118 -4.90 -19.54 11.09
N LYS A 119 -6.14 -20.04 11.25
CA LYS A 119 -7.30 -19.46 10.55
C LYS A 119 -7.60 -18.01 10.95
N ALA A 120 -7.38 -17.66 12.23
CA ALA A 120 -7.52 -16.28 12.69
C ALA A 120 -6.44 -15.38 12.07
N MET A 121 -5.17 -15.83 12.11
CA MET A 121 -4.04 -15.14 11.49
C MET A 121 -4.23 -15.01 9.97
N GLN A 122 -4.76 -16.03 9.29
CA GLN A 122 -5.07 -15.95 7.86
C GLN A 122 -5.94 -14.74 7.56
N ARG A 123 -6.99 -14.49 8.35
CA ARG A 123 -7.89 -13.34 8.16
C ARG A 123 -7.22 -12.01 8.48
N GLU A 124 -6.32 -12.00 9.46
CA GLU A 124 -5.53 -10.83 9.84
C GLU A 124 -4.63 -10.37 8.69
N TRP A 125 -3.97 -11.31 8.03
CA TRP A 125 -3.04 -11.06 6.93
C TRP A 125 -3.70 -10.95 5.55
N LYS A 126 -5.02 -10.73 5.48
CA LYS A 126 -5.73 -10.63 4.20
C LYS A 126 -5.16 -9.52 3.31
N GLY A 127 -4.83 -9.89 2.07
CA GLY A 127 -4.26 -8.97 1.08
C GLY A 127 -2.74 -8.97 1.03
N THR A 128 -2.09 -9.89 1.75
CA THR A 128 -0.63 -10.13 1.69
C THR A 128 -0.33 -11.55 1.24
N GLU A 129 0.94 -11.84 1.00
CA GLU A 129 1.42 -13.19 0.73
C GLU A 129 1.19 -14.16 1.90
N LEU A 130 1.21 -13.68 3.16
CA LEU A 130 0.99 -14.53 4.33
C LEU A 130 -0.41 -15.13 4.38
N PHE A 131 -1.40 -14.45 3.80
CA PHE A 131 -2.74 -15.03 3.63
C PHE A 131 -2.68 -16.37 2.90
N TYR A 132 -1.95 -16.41 1.78
CA TYR A 132 -1.84 -17.58 0.93
C TYR A 132 -0.86 -18.61 1.51
N GLU A 133 0.25 -18.15 2.11
CA GLU A 133 1.18 -19.05 2.83
C GLU A 133 0.44 -19.81 3.95
N ILE A 134 -0.39 -19.14 4.73
CA ILE A 134 -1.21 -19.77 5.78
C ILE A 134 -2.29 -20.69 5.16
N GLU A 135 -2.90 -20.29 4.04
CA GLU A 135 -3.89 -21.13 3.35
C GLU A 135 -3.30 -22.48 2.94
N GLU A 136 -2.13 -22.46 2.30
CA GLU A 136 -1.42 -23.67 1.88
C GLU A 136 -0.96 -24.50 3.09
N LEU A 137 -0.49 -23.84 4.15
CA LEU A 137 -0.24 -24.51 5.42
C LEU A 137 -1.50 -25.16 6.01
N LEU A 138 -2.70 -24.60 5.83
CA LEU A 138 -3.92 -25.22 6.35
C LEU A 138 -4.43 -26.39 5.52
N LYS A 139 -3.99 -26.51 4.26
CA LYS A 139 -4.33 -27.63 3.35
C LYS A 139 -3.40 -28.83 3.54
N ALA A 140 -2.13 -28.59 3.89
CA ALA A 140 -1.09 -29.59 4.12
C ALA A 140 -1.10 -30.13 5.56
#